data_AF-A0A7X2MEN4-F1
#
_entry.id   AF-A0A7X2MEN4-F1
#
_cell.length_a   1.000
_cell.length_b   1.000
_cell.length_c   1.000
_cell.angle_alpha   90.00
_cell.angle_beta   90.00
_cell.angle_gamma   90.00
#
_symmetry.space_group_name_H-M   'P 1'
#
loop_
_entity.id
_entity.type
_entity.pdbx_description
1 polymer ?
#
loop_
_entity_poly.entity_id
_entity_poly.type
_entity_poly.pdbx_seq_one_letter_code
_entity_poly.pdbx_strand_id
1 'polypeptide(L)'
;MENTFLDQVHGKLIISCQALEGEPLHSSFIMARMARAAKMAGAPAIRANSVVDIQAIQDETGLPIIGIIKKDYPDSDVYITPTLKEMRQVAATGVEVVACQVTGQTRPNG
;
A
#
# COMPACT_ATOMS: atom_id res chain seq x y z
N MET A 1 0.65 -1.49 -21.31
CA MET A 1 1.49 -2.65 -20.95
C MET A 1 0.60 -3.66 -20.23
N GLU A 2 0.83 -4.93 -20.47
CA GLU A 2 0.13 -6.01 -19.77
C GLU A 2 0.61 -6.06 -18.32
N ASN A 3 -0.31 -6.07 -17.35
CA ASN A 3 0.02 -6.13 -15.93
C ASN A 3 0.30 -7.58 -15.53
N THR A 4 1.59 -7.92 -15.37
CA THR A 4 2.06 -9.28 -15.03
C THR A 4 2.24 -9.50 -13.52
N PHE A 5 1.68 -8.62 -12.69
CA PHE A 5 1.87 -8.63 -11.24
C PHE A 5 1.57 -10.00 -10.60
N LEU A 6 0.46 -10.65 -10.98
CA LEU A 6 0.06 -11.94 -10.41
C LEU A 6 1.10 -13.04 -10.69
N ASP A 7 1.66 -13.09 -11.89
CA ASP A 7 2.71 -14.05 -12.25
C ASP A 7 4.00 -13.79 -11.46
N GLN A 8 4.33 -12.50 -11.24
CA GLN A 8 5.52 -12.11 -10.49
C GLN A 8 5.47 -12.53 -9.02
N VAL A 9 4.29 -12.48 -8.40
CA VAL A 9 4.10 -12.76 -6.96
C VAL A 9 3.61 -14.16 -6.64
N HIS A 10 3.21 -14.96 -7.64
CA HIS A 10 2.69 -16.32 -7.44
C HIS A 10 3.68 -17.20 -6.66
N GLY A 11 3.20 -17.80 -5.55
CA GLY A 11 3.99 -18.67 -4.68
C GLY A 11 5.09 -17.98 -3.86
N LYS A 12 5.08 -16.65 -3.78
CA LYS A 12 6.10 -15.85 -3.09
C LYS A 12 5.50 -15.00 -1.96
N LEU A 13 6.37 -14.51 -1.06
CA LEU A 13 5.99 -13.69 0.08
C LEU A 13 6.04 -12.20 -0.25
N ILE A 14 4.90 -11.52 -0.20
CA ILE A 14 4.80 -10.05 -0.28
C ILE A 14 4.98 -9.47 1.12
N ILE A 15 5.86 -8.47 1.28
CA ILE A 15 6.13 -7.85 2.59
C ILE A 15 5.39 -6.52 2.70
N SER A 16 4.67 -6.33 3.80
CA SER A 16 3.96 -5.09 4.09
C SER A 16 4.84 -4.14 4.92
N CYS A 17 5.25 -3.02 4.33
CA CYS A 17 6.03 -1.98 5.01
C CYS A 17 5.10 -0.82 5.37
N GLN A 18 4.63 -0.79 6.61
CA GLN A 18 3.72 0.24 7.13
C GLN A 18 4.09 0.58 8.56
N ALA A 19 3.97 1.85 8.92
CA ALA A 19 3.94 2.33 10.29
C ALA A 19 2.97 3.51 10.36
N LEU A 20 1.91 3.40 11.17
CA LEU A 20 0.90 4.45 11.32
C LEU A 20 1.39 5.61 12.19
N GLU A 21 0.67 6.73 12.14
CA GLU A 21 0.91 7.85 13.05
C GLU A 21 0.81 7.37 14.50
N GLY A 22 1.88 7.55 15.28
CA GLY A 22 2.02 7.05 16.65
C GLY A 22 2.81 5.75 16.81
N GLU A 23 3.14 5.04 15.71
CA GLU A 23 4.03 3.89 15.77
C GLU A 23 5.51 4.34 15.82
N PRO A 24 6.40 3.60 16.52
CA PRO A 24 7.80 4.00 16.71
C PRO A 24 8.60 4.17 15.41
N LEU A 25 8.18 3.48 14.35
CA LEU A 25 8.85 3.49 13.05
C LEU A 25 8.16 4.40 12.03
N HIS A 26 7.22 5.25 12.47
CA HIS A 26 6.48 6.14 11.59
C HIS A 26 7.40 7.16 10.90
N SER A 27 7.73 6.87 9.64
CA SER A 27 8.51 7.73 8.76
C SER A 27 8.58 7.07 7.38
N SER A 28 8.28 7.83 6.33
CA SER A 28 8.42 7.36 4.95
C SER A 28 9.85 6.94 4.62
N PHE A 29 10.84 7.63 5.19
CA PHE A 29 12.25 7.26 5.10
C PHE A 29 12.52 5.88 5.70
N ILE A 30 11.98 5.59 6.89
CA ILE A 30 12.16 4.28 7.54
C ILE A 30 11.43 3.20 6.74
N MET A 31 10.22 3.46 6.25
CA MET A 31 9.47 2.50 5.43
C MET A 31 10.18 2.17 4.11
N ALA A 32 10.81 3.15 3.47
CA ALA A 32 11.66 2.92 2.31
C ALA A 32 12.85 1.99 2.65
N ARG A 33 13.51 2.19 3.80
CA ARG A 33 14.60 1.30 4.26
C ARG A 33 14.11 -0.11 4.60
N MET A 34 12.94 -0.25 5.20
CA MET A 34 12.30 -1.55 5.43
C MET A 34 12.00 -2.26 4.12
N ALA A 35 11.49 -1.55 3.12
CA ALA A 35 11.22 -2.09 1.80
C ALA A 35 12.52 -2.48 1.05
N ARG A 36 13.60 -1.72 1.23
CA ARG A 36 14.94 -2.10 0.74
C ARG A 36 15.41 -3.41 1.37
N ALA A 37 15.25 -3.57 2.68
CA ALA A 37 15.58 -4.80 3.38
C ALA A 37 14.74 -5.99 2.87
N ALA A 38 13.44 -5.78 2.67
CA ALA A 38 12.54 -6.76 2.05
C ALA A 38 12.99 -7.17 0.65
N LYS A 39 13.38 -6.20 -0.20
CA LYS A 39 13.96 -6.46 -1.53
C LYS A 39 15.23 -7.30 -1.43
N MET A 40 16.15 -6.97 -0.53
CA MET A 40 17.39 -7.72 -0.31
C MET A 40 17.13 -9.15 0.17
N ALA A 41 16.03 -9.37 0.92
CA ALA A 41 15.58 -10.68 1.35
C ALA A 41 14.84 -11.47 0.24
N GLY A 42 14.64 -10.89 -0.95
CA GLY A 42 14.04 -11.56 -2.10
C GLY A 42 12.51 -11.39 -2.21
N ALA A 43 11.91 -10.41 -1.52
CA ALA A 43 10.50 -10.10 -1.70
C ALA A 43 10.23 -9.64 -3.15
N PRO A 44 9.21 -10.18 -3.84
CA PRO A 44 8.90 -9.81 -5.22
C PRO A 44 8.08 -8.51 -5.32
N ALA A 45 7.45 -8.08 -4.23
CA ALA A 45 6.56 -6.92 -4.17
C ALA A 45 6.42 -6.42 -2.73
N ILE A 46 5.95 -5.19 -2.59
CA ILE A 46 5.71 -4.53 -1.30
C ILE A 46 4.23 -4.16 -1.17
N ARG A 47 3.68 -4.19 0.05
CA ARG A 47 2.42 -3.51 0.37
C ARG A 47 2.70 -2.26 1.21
N ALA A 48 2.19 -1.12 0.79
CA ALA A 48 2.48 0.17 1.42
C ALA A 48 1.20 1.00 1.65
N ASN A 49 1.22 1.81 2.70
CA ASN A 49 0.12 2.68 3.12
C ASN A 49 0.51 4.15 2.97
N SER A 50 -0.39 4.99 2.45
CA SER A 50 -0.17 6.42 2.16
C SER A 50 0.62 6.71 0.89
N VAL A 51 0.31 7.83 0.25
CA VAL A 51 0.99 8.28 -0.99
C VAL A 51 2.48 8.53 -0.75
N VAL A 52 2.83 9.11 0.39
CA VAL A 52 4.22 9.49 0.71
C VAL A 52 5.10 8.26 0.90
N ASP A 53 4.62 7.24 1.62
CA ASP A 53 5.39 6.00 1.80
C ASP A 53 5.48 5.21 0.48
N ILE A 54 4.38 5.17 -0.30
CA ILE A 54 4.39 4.53 -1.62
C ILE A 54 5.48 5.13 -2.51
N GLN A 55 5.53 6.46 -2.63
CA GLN A 55 6.52 7.14 -3.46
C GLN A 55 7.95 6.89 -2.95
N ALA A 56 8.18 7.00 -1.64
CA ALA A 56 9.48 6.73 -1.06
C ALA A 56 9.96 5.28 -1.29
N ILE A 57 9.04 4.31 -1.25
CA ILE A 57 9.34 2.90 -1.54
C ILE A 57 9.58 2.67 -3.04
N GLN A 58 8.85 3.34 -3.92
CA GLN A 58 9.09 3.28 -5.38
C GLN A 58 10.50 3.75 -5.70
N ASP A 59 10.89 4.92 -5.17
CA ASP A 59 12.21 5.52 -5.38
C ASP A 59 13.36 4.63 -4.87
N GLU A 60 13.16 3.95 -3.74
CA GLU A 60 14.21 3.12 -3.13
C GLU A 60 14.31 1.72 -3.74
N THR A 61 13.19 1.11 -4.14
CA THR A 61 13.15 -0.34 -4.46
C THR A 61 12.88 -0.65 -5.92
N GLY A 62 12.05 0.12 -6.62
CA GLY A 62 11.51 -0.25 -7.93
C GLY A 62 10.76 -1.59 -7.96
N LEU A 63 10.37 -2.13 -6.80
CA LEU A 63 9.53 -3.32 -6.74
C LEU A 63 8.06 -2.97 -7.01
N PRO A 64 7.27 -3.90 -7.56
CA PRO A 64 5.82 -3.74 -7.63
C PRO A 64 5.19 -3.50 -6.27
N ILE A 65 4.14 -2.69 -6.23
CA ILE A 65 3.49 -2.26 -4.99
C ILE A 65 1.99 -2.55 -5.02
N ILE A 66 1.50 -3.08 -3.90
CA ILE A 66 0.09 -3.05 -3.50
C ILE A 66 -0.12 -1.81 -2.63
N GLY A 67 -0.73 -0.77 -3.20
CA GLY A 67 -0.99 0.49 -2.51
C GLY A 67 -2.33 0.49 -1.77
N ILE A 68 -2.35 1.12 -0.59
CA ILE A 68 -3.57 1.46 0.17
C ILE A 68 -3.47 2.86 0.77
N ILE A 69 -4.60 3.42 1.17
CA ILE A 69 -4.66 4.51 2.16
C ILE A 69 -5.60 4.09 3.27
N LYS A 70 -5.07 3.94 4.49
CA LYS A 70 -5.87 3.79 5.69
C LYS A 70 -6.35 5.16 6.14
N LYS A 71 -7.66 5.30 6.30
CA LYS A 71 -8.28 6.55 6.73
C LYS A 71 -9.59 6.29 7.45
N ASP A 72 -9.68 6.84 8.64
CA ASP A 72 -10.89 6.76 9.45
C ASP A 72 -11.93 7.80 8.98
N TYR A 73 -13.19 7.39 9.01
CA TYR A 73 -14.35 8.23 8.76
C TYR A 73 -15.30 8.11 9.95
N PRO A 74 -15.88 9.21 10.47
CA PRO A 74 -16.71 9.17 11.68
C PRO A 74 -17.96 8.27 11.58
N ASP A 75 -18.43 8.01 10.36
CA ASP A 75 -19.68 7.30 10.06
C ASP A 75 -19.47 5.85 9.58
N SER A 76 -18.23 5.33 9.55
CA SER A 76 -17.94 4.01 8.99
C SER A 76 -16.71 3.35 9.60
N ASP A 77 -16.81 2.05 9.87
CA ASP A 77 -15.68 1.19 10.23
C ASP A 77 -14.83 0.75 9.01
N VAL A 78 -15.22 1.16 7.80
CA VAL A 78 -14.45 0.90 6.58
C VAL A 78 -13.34 1.93 6.50
N TYR A 79 -12.08 1.48 6.63
CA TYR A 79 -10.93 2.38 6.71
C TYR A 79 -9.82 2.06 5.70
N ILE A 80 -9.76 0.87 5.10
CA ILE A 80 -8.73 0.55 4.08
C ILE A 80 -9.22 0.96 2.69
N THR A 81 -8.66 2.06 2.18
CA THR A 81 -9.00 2.71 0.91
C THR A 81 -10.52 2.82 0.76
N PRO A 82 -11.17 3.57 1.66
CA PRO A 82 -12.60 3.40 1.92
C PRO A 82 -13.49 4.04 0.84
N THR A 83 -13.00 5.10 0.17
CA THR A 83 -13.75 5.82 -0.86
C THR A 83 -12.97 5.93 -2.18
N LEU A 84 -13.66 6.40 -3.23
CA LEU A 84 -13.02 6.72 -4.52
C LEU A 84 -11.95 7.80 -4.41
N LYS A 85 -12.01 8.67 -3.40
CA LYS A 85 -10.98 9.70 -3.18
C LYS A 85 -9.63 9.03 -2.92
N GLU A 86 -9.57 8.17 -1.91
CA GLU A 86 -8.36 7.45 -1.54
C GLU A 86 -7.93 6.50 -2.67
N MET A 87 -8.87 5.82 -3.32
CA MET A 87 -8.56 4.94 -4.46
C MET A 87 -7.86 5.69 -5.60
N ARG A 88 -8.35 6.89 -5.96
CA ARG A 88 -7.71 7.72 -7.00
C ARG A 88 -6.34 8.24 -6.57
N GLN A 89 -6.18 8.60 -5.30
CA GLN A 89 -4.88 9.03 -4.77
C GLN A 89 -3.83 7.91 -4.87
N VAL A 90 -4.21 6.67 -4.52
CA VAL A 90 -3.32 5.51 -4.67
C VAL A 90 -3.07 5.20 -6.16
N ALA A 91 -4.12 5.18 -7.00
CA ALA A 91 -3.94 4.91 -8.43
C ALA A 91 -3.03 5.93 -9.12
N ALA A 92 -3.08 7.20 -8.69
CA ALA A 92 -2.25 8.27 -9.24
C ALA A 92 -0.74 8.11 -8.95
N THR A 93 -0.34 7.26 -7.98
CA THR A 93 1.08 6.95 -7.77
C THR A 93 1.62 5.92 -8.78
N GLY A 94 0.76 5.33 -9.61
CA GLY A 94 1.14 4.33 -10.60
C GLY A 94 1.48 2.96 -10.01
N VAL A 95 0.99 2.63 -8.81
CA VAL A 95 1.12 1.27 -8.27
C VAL A 95 0.43 0.23 -9.16
N GLU A 96 0.95 -0.98 -9.15
CA GLU A 96 0.45 -2.11 -9.95
C GLU A 96 -0.89 -2.62 -9.44
N VAL A 97 -1.14 -2.50 -8.13
CA VAL A 97 -2.38 -2.94 -7.48
C VAL A 97 -2.86 -1.91 -6.46
N VAL A 98 -4.13 -1.53 -6.55
CA VAL A 98 -4.82 -0.76 -5.51
C VAL A 98 -5.68 -1.71 -4.69
N ALA A 99 -5.40 -1.85 -3.39
CA ALA A 99 -6.21 -2.67 -2.50
C ALA A 99 -7.25 -1.83 -1.73
N CYS A 100 -8.40 -2.43 -1.45
CA CYS A 100 -9.49 -1.80 -0.68
C CYS A 100 -10.22 -2.83 0.18
N GLN A 101 -10.92 -2.35 1.21
CA GLN A 101 -11.77 -3.18 2.06
C GLN A 101 -13.06 -3.58 1.32
N VAL A 102 -13.44 -4.86 1.41
CA VAL A 102 -14.59 -5.47 0.73
C VAL A 102 -15.42 -6.34 1.68
N THR A 103 -15.73 -5.81 2.87
CA THR A 103 -16.39 -6.54 3.98
C THR A 103 -17.92 -6.53 3.94
N GLY A 104 -18.55 -5.92 2.94
CA GLY A 104 -20.01 -5.76 2.85
C GLY A 104 -20.61 -4.70 3.81
N GLN A 105 -19.77 -4.08 4.65
CA GLN A 105 -20.17 -2.95 5.50
C GLN A 105 -20.46 -1.69 4.67
N THR A 106 -21.31 -0.82 5.20
CA THR A 106 -21.60 0.50 4.61
C THR A 106 -20.32 1.33 4.55
N ARG A 107 -20.02 1.88 3.36
CA ARG A 107 -18.88 2.77 3.14
C ARG A 107 -19.19 4.16 3.70
N PRO A 108 -18.17 5.00 3.92
CA PRO A 108 -18.40 6.38 4.33
C PRO A 108 -19.30 7.11 3.33
N ASN A 109 -20.28 7.86 3.83
CA ASN A 109 -21.31 8.58 3.06
C ASN A 109 -22.39 7.72 2.37
N GLY A 110 -22.53 6.44 2.74
CA GLY A 110 -23.53 5.52 2.21
C GLY A 110 -23.11 4.84 0.90
#